data_AF-W2L7P0-F1
#
_entry.id   AF-W2L7P0-F1
#
_cell.length_a   1.000
_cell.length_b   1.000
_cell.length_c   1.000
_cell.angle_alpha   90.00
_cell.angle_beta   90.00
_cell.angle_gamma   90.00
#
_symmetry.space_group_name_H-M   'P 1'
#
loop_
_entity.id
_entity.type
_entity.pdbx_description
1 polymer ?
#
loop_
_entity_poly.entity_id
_entity_poly.type
_entity_poly.pdbx_seq_one_letter_code
_entity_poly.pdbx_strand_id
1 'polypeptide(L)'
;MKLSRSRAFIACTSLLLATASSSTNMTAVKTYDVDSCTGAPLQVVFTPTEDCSSINRNAECSLEAKDLGIFASGSCTDDPRAFSAATFGDFPYVVVELHTPDTNCAKLEGVAAYRVDSECHPTIDTSTSFQADWGGVTPSFKLFADSLCSSFPLFDFELDVDSGECVGGSMKLFAVAAPN
;
A
#
# COMPACT_ATOMS: atom_id res chain seq x y z
N MET A 1 10.81 -53.07 -45.29
CA MET A 1 11.10 -51.62 -45.41
C MET A 1 10.63 -50.94 -44.13
N LYS A 2 11.54 -50.31 -43.38
CA LYS A 2 11.26 -49.65 -42.09
C LYS A 2 10.74 -48.23 -42.36
N LEU A 3 9.51 -47.92 -41.92
CA LEU A 3 8.96 -46.57 -41.93
C LEU A 3 9.37 -45.86 -40.63
N SER A 4 10.23 -44.86 -40.78
CA SER A 4 10.70 -43.99 -39.70
C SER A 4 9.58 -43.06 -39.23
N ARG A 5 9.21 -43.13 -37.95
CA ARG A 5 8.30 -42.21 -37.27
C ARG A 5 9.10 -40.99 -36.80
N SER A 6 9.03 -39.87 -37.51
CA SER A 6 9.54 -38.58 -37.03
C SER A 6 8.67 -38.07 -35.88
N ARG A 7 9.27 -37.97 -34.68
CA ARG A 7 8.70 -37.24 -33.54
C ARG A 7 9.05 -35.77 -33.69
N ALA A 8 8.09 -34.94 -34.08
CA ALA A 8 8.20 -33.49 -33.96
C ALA A 8 7.89 -33.13 -32.49
N PHE A 9 8.95 -32.88 -31.70
CA PHE A 9 8.81 -32.24 -30.39
C PHE A 9 8.62 -30.75 -30.62
N ILE A 10 7.36 -30.29 -30.56
CA ILE A 10 7.05 -28.86 -30.52
C ILE A 10 7.39 -28.40 -29.10
N ALA A 11 8.58 -27.84 -28.93
CA ALA A 11 8.92 -27.11 -27.71
C ALA A 11 8.10 -25.81 -27.72
N CYS A 12 7.01 -25.79 -26.93
CA CYS A 12 6.24 -24.59 -26.68
C CYS A 12 7.07 -23.70 -25.73
N THR A 13 7.99 -22.91 -26.30
CA THR A 13 8.72 -21.89 -25.56
C THR A 13 7.74 -20.79 -25.18
N SER A 14 7.23 -20.86 -23.96
CA SER A 14 6.43 -19.81 -23.33
C SER A 14 7.23 -18.51 -23.35
N LEU A 15 6.86 -17.59 -24.24
CA LEU A 15 7.42 -16.25 -24.27
C LEU A 15 6.86 -15.50 -23.06
N LEU A 16 7.60 -15.51 -21.95
CA LEU A 16 7.36 -14.61 -20.83
C LEU A 16 7.62 -13.19 -21.34
N LEU A 17 6.55 -12.48 -21.72
CA LEU A 17 6.61 -11.02 -21.85
C LEU A 17 6.83 -10.49 -20.43
N ALA A 18 8.08 -10.21 -20.09
CA ALA A 18 8.39 -9.32 -18.99
C ALA A 18 7.87 -7.94 -19.40
N THR A 19 6.64 -7.61 -18.99
CA THR A 19 6.17 -6.24 -19.01
C THR A 19 7.10 -5.45 -18.11
N ALA A 20 7.98 -4.65 -18.70
CA ALA A 20 8.75 -3.68 -17.95
C ALA A 20 7.75 -2.70 -17.33
N SER A 21 7.43 -2.91 -16.05
CA SER A 21 6.70 -1.93 -15.25
C SER A 21 7.55 -0.68 -15.24
N SER A 22 7.12 0.35 -15.97
CA SER A 22 7.71 1.69 -15.84
C SER A 22 7.50 2.10 -14.38
N SER A 23 8.56 2.15 -13.57
CA SER A 23 8.44 2.65 -12.21
C SER A 23 8.07 4.13 -12.29
N THR A 24 6.91 4.49 -11.76
CA THR A 24 6.46 5.88 -11.65
C THR A 24 6.94 6.37 -10.29
N ASN A 25 7.69 7.47 -10.27
CA ASN A 25 8.04 8.11 -9.00
C ASN A 25 6.75 8.44 -8.24
N MET A 26 6.79 8.30 -6.93
CA MET A 26 5.71 8.66 -6.04
C MET A 26 6.25 9.50 -4.90
N THR A 27 5.52 10.55 -4.55
CA THR A 27 5.68 11.20 -3.25
C THR A 27 5.27 10.19 -2.18
N ALA A 28 5.87 10.26 -1.01
CA ALA A 28 5.51 9.42 0.14
C ALA A 28 5.33 10.33 1.35
N VAL A 29 4.13 10.33 1.93
CA VAL A 29 3.83 11.11 3.14
C VAL A 29 3.58 10.17 4.29
N LYS A 30 4.51 10.15 5.25
CA LYS A 30 4.43 9.39 6.51
C LYS A 30 3.66 10.21 7.53
N THR A 31 2.66 9.61 8.19
CA THR A 31 1.81 10.26 9.21
C THR A 31 1.95 9.55 10.55
N TYR A 32 2.09 10.30 11.64
CA TYR A 32 2.34 9.79 13.00
C TYR A 32 1.24 10.21 13.99
N ASP A 33 1.03 9.40 15.02
CA ASP A 33 0.02 9.57 16.09
C ASP A 33 0.44 10.57 17.18
N VAL A 34 1.76 10.70 17.37
CA VAL A 34 2.35 11.45 18.50
C VAL A 34 2.90 12.78 18.04
N ASP A 35 3.21 13.65 19.00
CA ASP A 35 3.77 14.99 18.82
C ASP A 35 5.18 15.04 18.19
N SER A 36 5.60 13.94 17.57
CA SER A 36 6.88 13.77 16.91
C SER A 36 6.81 12.75 15.78
N CYS A 37 7.71 12.86 14.81
CA CYS A 37 7.87 11.90 13.73
C CYS A 37 8.82 10.74 14.12
N THR A 38 8.66 10.21 15.33
CA THR A 38 9.51 9.13 15.87
C THR A 38 8.78 7.79 15.89
N GLY A 39 9.54 6.70 15.74
CA GLY A 39 8.98 5.34 15.65
C GLY A 39 8.37 5.03 14.28
N ALA A 40 7.53 4.01 14.23
CA ALA A 40 6.80 3.64 13.02
C ALA A 40 5.56 4.54 12.84
N PRO A 41 5.32 5.11 11.64
CA PRO A 41 4.13 5.90 11.38
C PRO A 41 2.86 5.05 11.45
N LEU A 42 1.71 5.72 11.50
CA LEU A 42 0.38 5.12 11.36
C LEU A 42 0.04 4.83 9.90
N GLN A 43 0.42 5.75 9.01
CA GLN A 43 0.03 5.72 7.61
C GLN A 43 1.19 6.20 6.74
N VAL A 44 1.31 5.65 5.55
CA VAL A 44 2.09 6.22 4.45
C VAL A 44 1.19 6.35 3.22
N VAL A 45 1.03 7.56 2.69
CA VAL A 45 0.28 7.79 1.45
C VAL A 45 1.25 8.08 0.32
N PHE A 46 1.08 7.37 -0.80
CA PHE A 46 1.88 7.51 -2.00
C PHE A 46 1.06 8.07 -3.15
N THR A 47 1.52 9.18 -3.70
CA THR A 47 0.87 9.84 -4.83
C THR A 47 1.82 9.88 -6.03
N PRO A 48 1.41 9.41 -7.22
CA PRO A 48 2.21 9.51 -8.43
C PRO A 48 2.71 10.93 -8.68
N THR A 49 3.98 11.07 -9.05
CA THR A 49 4.61 12.32 -9.40
C THR A 49 5.59 12.12 -10.55
N GLU A 50 5.74 13.14 -11.39
CA GLU A 50 6.79 13.14 -12.41
C GLU A 50 8.13 13.62 -11.85
N ASP A 51 8.10 14.35 -10.72
CA ASP A 51 9.26 14.99 -10.13
C ASP A 51 9.29 14.87 -8.61
N CYS A 52 10.47 14.59 -8.08
CA CYS A 52 10.77 14.53 -6.65
C CYS A 52 11.80 15.58 -6.22
N SER A 53 12.22 16.47 -7.12
CA SER A 53 13.22 17.50 -6.85
C SER A 53 12.78 18.52 -5.80
N SER A 54 11.47 18.74 -5.68
CA SER A 54 10.86 19.63 -4.69
C SER A 54 10.68 19.00 -3.31
N ILE A 55 10.84 17.66 -3.20
CA ILE A 55 10.71 16.96 -1.93
C ILE A 55 12.06 16.88 -1.26
N ASN A 56 12.19 17.61 -0.15
CA ASN A 56 13.32 17.42 0.73
C ASN A 56 13.19 16.06 1.43
N ARG A 57 13.90 15.05 0.91
CA ARG A 57 13.93 13.68 1.44
C ARG A 57 14.45 13.56 2.88
N ASN A 58 14.99 14.65 3.43
CA ASN A 58 15.52 14.73 4.79
C ASN A 58 14.68 15.67 5.67
N ALA A 59 13.51 16.12 5.19
CA ALA A 59 12.59 16.96 5.94
C ALA A 59 11.73 16.09 6.86
N GLU A 60 12.40 15.43 7.81
CA GLU A 60 11.73 14.71 8.88
C GLU A 60 10.93 15.74 9.71
N CYS A 61 9.64 15.48 9.86
CA CYS A 61 8.68 16.32 10.57
C CYS A 61 8.54 17.76 10.04
N SER A 62 8.58 17.94 8.72
CA SER A 62 8.38 19.27 8.13
C SER A 62 6.93 19.64 7.84
N LEU A 63 6.00 18.68 7.93
CA LEU A 63 4.57 18.89 7.70
C LEU A 63 3.86 18.80 9.06
N GLU A 64 4.15 19.75 9.94
CA GLU A 64 3.45 19.86 11.22
C GLU A 64 2.14 20.64 11.03
N ALA A 65 1.01 19.95 10.97
CA ALA A 65 -0.29 20.58 11.13
C ALA A 65 -0.64 20.58 12.62
N LYS A 66 0.07 21.38 13.43
CA LYS A 66 -0.06 21.39 14.90
C LYS A 66 -1.50 21.58 15.38
N ASP A 67 -2.29 22.37 14.65
CA ASP A 67 -3.69 22.63 14.97
C ASP A 67 -4.60 21.40 14.72
N LEU A 68 -4.14 20.43 13.94
CA LEU A 68 -4.81 19.15 13.68
C LEU A 68 -4.21 17.99 14.47
N GLY A 69 -3.12 18.23 15.23
CA GLY A 69 -2.40 17.18 15.96
C GLY A 69 -1.69 16.17 15.06
N ILE A 70 -1.50 16.48 13.77
CA ILE A 70 -0.90 15.55 12.80
C ILE A 70 0.54 15.94 12.50
N PHE A 71 1.42 14.95 12.66
CA PHE A 71 2.84 15.06 12.38
C PHE A 71 3.13 14.24 11.14
N ALA A 72 3.71 14.88 10.13
CA ALA A 72 4.00 14.22 8.87
C ALA A 72 5.38 14.55 8.30
N SER A 73 5.92 13.59 7.55
CA SER A 73 7.23 13.68 6.90
C SER A 73 7.10 13.29 5.43
N GLY A 74 7.69 14.09 4.55
CA GLY A 74 7.67 13.87 3.11
C GLY A 74 8.92 13.14 2.61
N SER A 75 8.75 12.24 1.65
CA SER A 75 9.84 11.57 0.93
C SER A 75 9.40 11.24 -0.51
N CYS A 76 10.22 10.50 -1.23
CA CYS A 76 9.91 10.02 -2.56
C CYS A 76 10.52 8.63 -2.79
N THR A 77 9.79 7.79 -3.52
CA THR A 77 10.17 6.43 -3.91
C THR A 77 9.60 6.11 -5.28
N ASP A 78 10.19 5.15 -5.98
CA ASP A 78 9.59 4.50 -7.15
C ASP A 78 9.10 3.07 -6.82
N ASP A 79 9.33 2.61 -5.59
CA ASP A 79 8.85 1.36 -5.03
C ASP A 79 8.12 1.61 -3.69
N PRO A 80 6.79 1.78 -3.71
CA PRO A 80 5.99 1.96 -2.50
C PRO A 80 6.06 0.77 -1.53
N ARG A 81 6.18 -0.46 -2.04
CA ARG A 81 6.17 -1.67 -1.21
C ARG A 81 7.46 -1.80 -0.41
N ALA A 82 8.61 -1.63 -1.06
CA ALA A 82 9.90 -1.62 -0.39
C ALA A 82 10.03 -0.43 0.58
N PHE A 83 9.50 0.74 0.20
CA PHE A 83 9.46 1.90 1.08
C PHE A 83 8.64 1.64 2.34
N SER A 84 7.43 1.06 2.20
CA SER A 84 6.60 0.67 3.34
C SER A 84 7.30 -0.33 4.25
N ALA A 85 7.93 -1.36 3.69
CA ALA A 85 8.68 -2.35 4.48
C ALA A 85 9.79 -1.69 5.32
N ALA A 86 10.57 -0.80 4.72
CA ALA A 86 11.61 -0.05 5.43
C ALA A 86 11.05 0.93 6.47
N THR A 87 9.87 1.50 6.20
CA THR A 87 9.24 2.51 7.06
C THR A 87 8.56 1.91 8.29
N PHE A 88 7.84 0.80 8.13
CA PHE A 88 7.17 0.13 9.25
C PHE A 88 8.12 -0.80 10.01
N GLY A 89 9.20 -1.28 9.39
CA GLY A 89 10.21 -2.10 10.07
C GLY A 89 9.60 -3.34 10.71
N ASP A 90 9.60 -3.38 12.04
CA ASP A 90 9.13 -4.52 12.83
C ASP A 90 7.60 -4.53 13.06
N PHE A 91 6.87 -3.52 12.56
CA PHE A 91 5.42 -3.44 12.72
C PHE A 91 4.69 -4.10 11.55
N PRO A 92 3.62 -4.88 11.80
CA PRO A 92 2.77 -5.37 10.73
C PRO A 92 2.00 -4.21 10.08
N TYR A 93 1.69 -4.34 8.80
CA TYR A 93 1.00 -3.31 8.04
C TYR A 93 0.15 -3.89 6.91
N VAL A 94 -0.84 -3.12 6.46
CA VAL A 94 -1.62 -3.39 5.26
C VAL A 94 -1.23 -2.38 4.21
N VAL A 95 -1.13 -2.79 2.95
CA VAL A 95 -1.02 -1.88 1.83
C VAL A 95 -2.22 -2.04 0.92
N VAL A 96 -2.72 -0.91 0.45
CA VAL A 96 -3.85 -0.75 -0.44
C VAL A 96 -3.37 -0.04 -1.70
N GLU A 97 -3.40 -0.73 -2.82
CA GLU A 97 -3.19 -0.14 -4.14
C GLU A 97 -4.53 0.26 -4.73
N LEU A 98 -4.65 1.54 -5.09
CA LEU A 98 -5.80 2.09 -5.79
C LEU A 98 -5.48 2.16 -7.28
N HIS A 99 -6.36 1.58 -8.08
CA HIS A 99 -6.26 1.56 -9.52
C HIS A 99 -7.43 2.31 -10.16
N THR A 100 -7.24 2.74 -11.41
CA THR A 100 -8.32 3.35 -12.18
C THR A 100 -9.51 2.38 -12.26
N PRO A 101 -10.74 2.82 -11.95
CA PRO A 101 -11.94 2.01 -12.14
C PRO A 101 -12.05 1.44 -13.56
N ASP A 102 -12.70 0.28 -13.68
CA ASP A 102 -12.92 -0.42 -14.95
C ASP A 102 -11.65 -0.89 -15.68
N THR A 103 -10.48 -0.83 -15.04
CA THR A 103 -9.22 -1.33 -15.60
C THR A 103 -8.81 -2.71 -15.08
N ASN A 104 -9.61 -3.31 -14.19
CA ASN A 104 -9.29 -4.58 -13.52
C ASN A 104 -7.88 -4.55 -12.90
N CYS A 105 -7.62 -3.47 -12.15
CA CYS A 105 -6.34 -3.21 -11.49
C CYS A 105 -5.11 -3.16 -12.43
N ALA A 106 -5.29 -2.71 -13.67
CA ALA A 106 -4.18 -2.58 -14.63
C ALA A 106 -3.44 -1.23 -14.54
N LYS A 107 -4.10 -0.16 -14.09
CA LYS A 107 -3.51 1.20 -14.02
C LYS A 107 -3.50 1.72 -12.59
N LEU A 108 -2.32 1.84 -12.01
CA LEU A 108 -2.13 2.32 -10.63
C LEU A 108 -2.36 3.85 -10.56
N GLU A 109 -3.15 4.29 -9.58
CA GLU A 109 -3.48 5.70 -9.31
C GLU A 109 -2.88 6.18 -7.98
N GLY A 110 -2.68 5.26 -7.02
CA GLY A 110 -2.09 5.60 -5.74
C GLY A 110 -1.87 4.37 -4.89
N VAL A 111 -1.10 4.54 -3.82
CA VAL A 111 -0.88 3.49 -2.81
C VAL A 111 -1.05 4.12 -1.44
N ALA A 112 -1.63 3.39 -0.51
CA ALA A 112 -1.62 3.76 0.90
C ALA A 112 -1.23 2.55 1.73
N ALA A 113 -0.42 2.76 2.75
CA ALA A 113 -0.03 1.73 3.69
C ALA A 113 -0.42 2.15 5.12
N TYR A 114 -0.86 1.20 5.92
CA TYR A 114 -1.51 1.41 7.20
C TYR A 114 -0.91 0.45 8.23
N ARG A 115 -0.46 0.99 9.36
CA ARG A 115 0.02 0.16 10.47
C ARG A 115 -1.12 -0.68 11.02
N VAL A 116 -0.81 -1.92 11.39
CA VAL A 116 -1.75 -2.81 12.07
C VAL A 116 -1.46 -2.77 13.56
N ASP A 117 -2.38 -2.16 14.33
CA ASP A 117 -2.33 -2.10 15.79
C ASP A 117 -3.70 -2.28 16.46
N SER A 118 -4.75 -2.57 15.68
CA SER A 118 -6.14 -2.74 16.13
C SER A 118 -6.81 -1.45 16.65
N GLU A 119 -6.12 -0.32 16.63
CA GLU A 119 -6.65 0.97 17.05
C GLU A 119 -7.28 1.72 15.86
N CYS A 120 -8.14 2.69 16.18
CA CYS A 120 -8.75 3.57 15.19
C CYS A 120 -7.88 4.80 15.00
N HIS A 121 -7.52 5.09 13.74
CA HIS A 121 -6.66 6.22 13.40
C HIS A 121 -7.32 7.10 12.33
N PRO A 122 -7.33 8.44 12.49
CA PRO A 122 -7.70 9.32 11.40
C PRO A 122 -6.69 9.17 10.26
N THR A 123 -7.17 9.23 9.02
CA THR A 123 -6.26 9.34 7.87
C THR A 123 -5.67 10.75 7.80
N ILE A 124 -4.67 10.94 6.96
CA ILE A 124 -4.05 12.26 6.73
C ILE A 124 -5.05 13.37 6.32
N ASP A 125 -6.21 13.00 5.74
CA ASP A 125 -7.25 13.98 5.37
C ASP A 125 -8.13 14.43 6.54
N THR A 126 -8.02 13.76 7.70
CA THR A 126 -8.75 14.01 8.97
C THR A 126 -10.27 13.86 8.91
N SER A 127 -10.82 13.54 7.75
CA SER A 127 -12.25 13.36 7.51
C SER A 127 -12.65 11.89 7.52
N THR A 128 -11.70 11.01 7.19
CA THR A 128 -11.85 9.55 7.24
C THR A 128 -10.95 8.96 8.33
N SER A 129 -11.24 7.72 8.69
CA SER A 129 -10.42 6.94 9.63
C SER A 129 -10.29 5.51 9.15
N PHE A 130 -9.28 4.82 9.66
CA PHE A 130 -9.04 3.42 9.37
C PHE A 130 -8.81 2.62 10.65
N GLN A 131 -9.06 1.33 10.56
CA GLN A 131 -8.67 0.36 11.56
C GLN A 131 -8.13 -0.86 10.82
N ALA A 132 -6.91 -1.28 11.18
CA ALA A 132 -6.32 -2.50 10.68
C ALA A 132 -5.95 -3.40 11.86
N ASP A 133 -6.38 -4.64 11.81
CA ASP A 133 -6.26 -5.60 12.92
C ASP A 133 -5.70 -6.93 12.41
N TRP A 134 -4.81 -7.54 13.19
CA TRP A 134 -4.31 -8.88 12.94
C TRP A 134 -5.10 -9.97 13.70
N GLY A 135 -5.82 -9.60 14.77
CA GLY A 135 -7.03 -10.18 15.40
C GLY A 135 -7.15 -11.69 15.64
N GLY A 136 -6.22 -12.51 15.18
CA GLY A 136 -6.39 -13.95 15.01
C GLY A 136 -5.55 -14.48 13.84
N VAL A 137 -6.18 -15.23 12.94
CA VAL A 137 -5.51 -15.91 11.81
C VAL A 137 -5.49 -15.05 10.54
N THR A 138 -6.54 -14.24 10.34
CA THR A 138 -6.74 -13.45 9.12
C THR A 138 -6.74 -11.96 9.46
N PRO A 139 -5.83 -11.16 8.86
CA PRO A 139 -5.83 -9.71 9.04
C PRO A 139 -7.09 -9.08 8.46
N SER A 140 -7.51 -7.95 9.01
CA SER A 140 -8.65 -7.17 8.51
C SER A 140 -8.30 -5.70 8.33
N PHE A 141 -8.97 -5.04 7.39
CA PHE A 141 -8.83 -3.61 7.14
C PHE A 141 -10.20 -2.97 6.95
N LYS A 142 -10.44 -1.89 7.68
CA LYS A 142 -11.65 -1.09 7.62
C LYS A 142 -11.32 0.37 7.33
N LEU A 143 -12.11 0.99 6.46
CA LEU A 143 -12.09 2.43 6.22
C LEU A 143 -13.46 3.01 6.52
N PHE A 144 -13.50 4.12 7.25
CA PHE A 144 -14.72 4.77 7.73
C PHE A 144 -14.88 6.16 7.12
N ALA A 145 -16.13 6.61 6.98
CA ALA A 145 -16.47 7.91 6.43
C ALA A 145 -16.38 9.07 7.45
N ASP A 146 -16.05 8.73 8.70
CA ASP A 146 -15.81 9.66 9.79
C ASP A 146 -14.40 9.47 10.34
N SER A 147 -13.96 10.37 11.21
CA SER A 147 -12.60 10.37 11.78
C SER A 147 -12.44 9.53 13.06
N LEU A 148 -13.50 8.87 13.54
CA LEU A 148 -13.53 8.19 14.84
C LEU A 148 -13.96 6.71 14.76
N CYS A 149 -13.94 6.11 13.57
CA CYS A 149 -14.41 4.75 13.31
C CYS A 149 -15.83 4.46 13.87
N SER A 150 -16.68 5.47 13.91
CA SER A 150 -18.00 5.40 14.54
C SER A 150 -19.14 5.12 13.56
N SER A 151 -18.91 5.42 12.27
CA SER A 151 -19.83 5.09 11.18
C SER A 151 -19.73 3.62 10.77
N PHE A 152 -20.61 3.21 9.87
CA PHE A 152 -20.45 1.94 9.18
C PHE A 152 -19.25 2.03 8.22
N PRO A 153 -18.36 1.02 8.16
CA PRO A 153 -17.22 1.04 7.27
C PRO A 153 -17.64 1.22 5.80
N LEU A 154 -17.00 2.15 5.09
CA LEU A 154 -17.07 2.28 3.63
C LEU A 154 -16.47 1.05 2.96
N PHE A 155 -15.40 0.53 3.56
CA PHE A 155 -14.73 -0.70 3.16
C PHE A 155 -14.49 -1.55 4.40
N ASP A 156 -14.75 -2.84 4.28
CA ASP A 156 -14.48 -3.84 5.30
C ASP A 156 -13.96 -5.10 4.59
N PHE A 157 -12.67 -5.38 4.76
CA PHE A 157 -11.99 -6.47 4.08
C PHE A 157 -11.38 -7.41 5.11
N GLU A 158 -11.67 -8.70 4.96
CA GLU A 158 -10.80 -9.76 5.46
C GLU A 158 -9.71 -9.99 4.41
N LEU A 159 -8.45 -9.93 4.83
CA LEU A 159 -7.31 -9.93 3.94
C LEU A 159 -6.63 -11.29 3.96
N ASP A 160 -6.48 -11.88 2.77
CA ASP A 160 -5.52 -12.96 2.60
C ASP A 160 -4.11 -12.36 2.54
N VAL A 161 -3.22 -12.91 3.37
CA VAL A 161 -1.80 -12.53 3.39
C VAL A 161 -1.22 -12.78 2.00
N ASP A 162 -0.65 -11.74 1.40
CA ASP A 162 -0.06 -11.77 0.05
C ASP A 162 -1.03 -12.04 -1.12
N SER A 163 -2.33 -11.76 -0.96
CA SER A 163 -3.26 -11.81 -2.10
C SER A 163 -3.09 -10.58 -3.00
N GLY A 164 -2.57 -10.80 -4.22
CA GLY A 164 -2.53 -9.78 -5.27
C GLY A 164 -3.86 -9.62 -6.02
N GLU A 165 -4.96 -10.09 -5.43
CA GLU A 165 -6.26 -10.17 -6.08
C GLU A 165 -6.86 -8.78 -6.30
N CYS A 166 -7.45 -8.59 -7.48
CA CYS A 166 -8.14 -7.36 -7.81
C CYS A 166 -9.56 -7.39 -7.26
N VAL A 167 -9.80 -6.65 -6.18
CA VAL A 167 -11.09 -6.52 -5.52
C VAL A 167 -11.85 -5.33 -6.11
N GLY A 168 -13.13 -5.55 -6.44
CA GLY A 168 -13.99 -4.49 -6.98
C GLY A 168 -13.54 -3.90 -8.32
N GLY A 169 -12.57 -4.52 -9.01
CA GLY A 169 -12.01 -4.05 -10.29
C GLY A 169 -11.02 -2.90 -10.18
N SER A 170 -10.75 -2.37 -8.98
CA SER A 170 -9.94 -1.17 -8.76
C SER A 170 -9.05 -1.19 -7.52
N MET A 171 -9.08 -2.23 -6.69
CA MET A 171 -8.28 -2.28 -5.47
C MET A 171 -7.47 -3.58 -5.39
N LYS A 172 -6.23 -3.49 -4.91
CA LYS A 172 -5.48 -4.64 -4.40
C LYS A 172 -5.07 -4.36 -2.96
N LEU A 173 -5.24 -5.34 -2.08
CA LEU A 173 -4.90 -5.20 -0.67
C LEU A 173 -4.02 -6.37 -0.25
N PHE A 174 -2.95 -6.09 0.49
CA PHE A 174 -2.05 -7.12 0.99
C PHE A 174 -1.61 -6.78 2.40
N ALA A 175 -1.70 -7.77 3.27
CA ALA A 175 -1.21 -7.69 4.64
C ALA A 175 0.23 -8.22 4.71
N VAL A 176 1.08 -7.52 5.44
CA VAL A 176 2.47 -7.88 5.70
C VAL A 176 2.64 -8.05 7.21
N ALA A 177 3.03 -9.25 7.61
CA ALA A 177 3.28 -9.56 9.02
C ALA A 177 4.61 -8.95 9.48
N ALA A 178 4.75 -8.76 10.80
CA ALA A 178 6.02 -8.39 11.41
C ALA A 178 7.11 -9.46 11.13
N PRO A 179 8.37 -9.07 10.94
CA PRO A 179 9.49 -10.01 10.94
C PRO A 179 9.55 -10.76 12.29
N ASN A 180 9.78 -12.07 12.22
CA ASN A 180 9.96 -12.94 13.40
C ASN A 180 11.33 -12.81 14.04
#